data_AF-A0A061J2N7-F1
#
_entry.id   AF-A0A061J2N7-F1
#
_cell.length_a   1.000
_cell.length_b   1.000
_cell.length_c   1.000
_cell.angle_alpha   90.00
_cell.angle_beta   90.00
_cell.angle_gamma   90.00
#
_symmetry.space_group_name_H-M   'P 1'
#
loop_
_entity.id
_entity.type
_entity.pdbx_description
1 polymer ?
#
loop_
_entity_poly.entity_id
_entity_poly.type
_entity_poly.pdbx_seq_one_letter_code
_entity_poly.pdbx_strand_id
1 'polypeptide(L)'
;MRLRGFAPLRCRVFAEGLAASAVFSLSLPCLTSSRYFHGRSGRGDLLFVNWDARRHNGRTLGQLRGLRHGSQATSPESGQLHYKKLMAHAVGEGARSGSEQYRHAACTWSYLLPSLLRCAELAVPEKLWSKLCQAEMNGRGGDAVLLTEREKQSVRTGQDLFRYELHQRLPLLEESVCSAELHELISWFTVARRAWVRLPTTSPSPKALSTDISADHVVLMERPLLSSRDVSSGVAPPTMFRDTTPESCQTYNMTLRVAQLTDVVVVRAHNEMVRPGNAEIACEGGRKSARLAAKEKKMRQRLVDELCWHDIPHQVVVPDNEMEEEGGGEGGVRGHAALPQ
;
A
#
# COMPACT_ATOMS: atom_id res chain seq x y z
N MET A 1 16.31 4.80 -54.55
CA MET A 1 16.62 4.97 -53.11
C MET A 1 15.39 4.60 -52.31
N ARG A 2 15.39 3.44 -51.65
CA ARG A 2 14.24 2.90 -50.89
C ARG A 2 14.60 2.85 -49.41
N LEU A 3 13.80 3.50 -48.58
CA LEU A 3 13.95 3.55 -47.12
C LEU A 3 13.56 2.20 -46.52
N ARG A 4 14.44 1.64 -45.69
CA ARG A 4 14.23 0.42 -44.90
C ARG A 4 13.21 0.68 -43.79
N GLY A 5 12.14 -0.12 -43.76
CA GLY A 5 11.24 -0.23 -42.62
C GLY A 5 11.83 -1.12 -41.53
N PHE A 6 11.71 -0.69 -40.27
CA PHE A 6 12.02 -1.53 -39.11
C PHE A 6 10.81 -2.44 -38.80
N ALA A 7 11.06 -3.74 -38.76
CA ALA A 7 10.09 -4.75 -38.39
C ALA A 7 9.95 -4.85 -36.85
N PRO A 8 8.74 -5.02 -36.30
CA PRO A 8 8.58 -5.29 -34.87
C PRO A 8 8.90 -6.75 -34.55
N LEU A 9 9.84 -6.96 -33.61
CA LEU A 9 10.14 -8.26 -33.03
C LEU A 9 8.93 -8.75 -32.21
N ARG A 10 8.22 -9.74 -32.74
CA ARG A 10 7.21 -10.53 -32.01
C ARG A 10 7.94 -11.48 -31.05
N CYS A 11 7.93 -11.16 -29.76
CA CYS A 11 8.23 -12.16 -28.72
C CYS A 11 7.08 -13.17 -28.66
N ARG A 12 7.31 -14.37 -29.19
CA ARG A 12 6.45 -15.54 -28.96
C ARG A 12 6.66 -15.98 -27.50
N VAL A 13 5.65 -15.80 -26.67
CA VAL A 13 5.55 -16.45 -25.36
C VAL A 13 5.03 -17.86 -25.62
N PHE A 14 5.83 -18.88 -25.31
CA PHE A 14 5.39 -20.26 -25.32
C PHE A 14 4.33 -20.45 -24.23
N ALA A 15 3.14 -20.82 -24.68
CA ALA A 15 1.98 -21.09 -23.86
C ALA A 15 1.97 -22.57 -23.51
N GLU A 16 2.68 -22.97 -22.46
CA GLU A 16 2.53 -24.29 -21.82
C GLU A 16 3.13 -24.17 -20.41
N GLY A 17 2.26 -24.01 -19.41
CA GLY A 17 2.65 -23.90 -17.99
C GLY A 17 1.86 -22.85 -17.17
N LEU A 18 1.10 -21.97 -17.79
CA LEU A 18 0.32 -20.91 -17.10
C LEU A 18 -1.01 -21.37 -16.47
N ALA A 19 -1.34 -22.67 -16.56
CA ALA A 19 -2.61 -23.18 -16.04
C ALA A 19 -2.63 -23.45 -14.52
N ALA A 20 -1.46 -23.52 -13.86
CA ALA A 20 -1.38 -23.82 -12.42
C ALA A 20 -1.19 -22.58 -11.51
N SER A 21 -0.87 -21.41 -12.07
CA SER A 21 -0.75 -20.16 -11.30
C SER A 21 -2.02 -19.28 -11.38
N ALA A 22 -2.98 -19.66 -12.22
CA ALA A 22 -4.20 -18.88 -12.45
C ALA A 22 -5.29 -19.07 -11.37
N VAL A 23 -5.14 -20.03 -10.45
CA VAL A 23 -6.21 -20.44 -9.51
C VAL A 23 -6.21 -19.64 -8.18
N PHE A 24 -5.18 -18.84 -7.89
CA PHE A 24 -5.19 -17.89 -6.77
C PHE A 24 -5.42 -16.43 -7.20
N SER A 25 -5.93 -16.23 -8.41
CA SER A 25 -6.56 -14.97 -8.81
C SER A 25 -7.91 -14.85 -8.12
N LEU A 26 -7.91 -14.77 -6.79
CA LEU A 26 -9.06 -14.26 -6.04
C LEU A 26 -9.40 -12.94 -6.72
N SER A 27 -10.54 -12.95 -7.39
CA SER A 27 -11.16 -11.84 -8.08
C SER A 27 -11.30 -10.72 -7.06
N LEU A 28 -10.29 -9.86 -6.99
CA LEU A 28 -10.21 -8.76 -6.07
C LEU A 28 -11.37 -7.82 -6.40
N PRO A 29 -12.44 -7.71 -5.57
CA PRO A 29 -13.54 -6.80 -5.84
C PRO A 29 -13.13 -5.35 -5.48
N CYS A 30 -11.83 -5.05 -5.47
CA CYS A 30 -11.25 -3.74 -5.15
C CYS A 30 -11.17 -2.81 -6.37
N LEU A 31 -11.74 -3.20 -7.51
CA LEU A 31 -11.80 -2.34 -8.68
C LEU A 31 -12.93 -1.31 -8.51
N THR A 32 -12.66 -0.24 -7.76
CA THR A 32 -13.48 0.97 -7.86
C THR A 32 -13.46 1.43 -9.32
N SER A 33 -14.62 1.40 -9.98
CA SER A 33 -14.78 1.84 -11.37
C SER A 33 -14.17 3.23 -11.56
N SER A 34 -13.20 3.33 -12.49
CA SER A 34 -12.58 4.60 -12.86
C SER A 34 -13.61 5.46 -13.61
N ARG A 35 -14.21 6.42 -12.90
CA ARG A 35 -15.05 7.45 -13.50
C ARG A 35 -14.28 8.76 -13.58
N TYR A 36 -14.06 9.23 -14.81
CA TYR A 36 -13.38 10.50 -15.08
C TYR A 36 -14.32 11.67 -14.84
N PHE A 37 -14.16 12.39 -13.73
CA PHE A 37 -14.95 13.59 -13.49
C PHE A 37 -14.24 14.86 -14.00
N HIS A 38 -14.97 15.72 -14.71
CA HIS A 38 -14.44 16.99 -15.21
C HIS A 38 -14.62 18.15 -14.19
N GLY A 39 -13.66 19.08 -14.11
CA GLY A 39 -13.68 20.24 -13.22
C GLY A 39 -13.41 20.03 -11.72
N ARG A 40 -13.19 18.79 -11.21
CA ARG A 40 -12.97 18.51 -9.78
C ARG A 40 -11.56 17.99 -9.48
N SER A 41 -11.20 17.96 -8.19
CA SER A 41 -10.16 17.08 -7.65
C SER A 41 -10.41 15.66 -8.16
N GLY A 42 -9.44 15.12 -8.88
CA GLY A 42 -9.49 13.79 -9.47
C GLY A 42 -9.28 12.70 -8.43
N ARG A 43 -9.33 11.46 -8.91
CA ARG A 43 -9.05 10.28 -8.09
C ARG A 43 -7.61 10.34 -7.57
N GLY A 44 -7.46 10.36 -6.25
CA GLY A 44 -6.17 10.43 -5.58
C GLY A 44 -5.59 11.83 -5.41
N ASP A 45 -6.27 12.88 -5.83
CA ASP A 45 -5.82 14.25 -5.54
C ASP A 45 -5.96 14.56 -4.05
N LEU A 46 -4.94 15.22 -3.48
CA LEU A 46 -4.91 15.56 -2.05
C LEU A 46 -5.63 16.88 -1.73
N LEU A 47 -5.80 17.74 -2.73
CA LEU A 47 -6.51 18.99 -2.52
C LEU A 47 -8.01 18.72 -2.58
N PHE A 48 -8.72 18.98 -1.48
CA PHE A 48 -10.18 18.99 -1.50
C PHE A 48 -10.69 20.31 -2.10
N VAL A 49 -11.37 20.23 -3.25
CA VAL A 49 -12.05 21.37 -3.87
C VAL A 49 -13.54 21.09 -3.95
N ASN A 50 -14.33 21.86 -3.19
CA ASN A 50 -15.77 21.91 -3.41
C ASN A 50 -16.05 22.81 -4.61
N TRP A 51 -16.31 22.21 -5.76
CA TRP A 51 -16.48 22.94 -7.02
C TRP A 51 -17.71 23.87 -7.04
N ASP A 52 -18.75 23.53 -6.29
CA ASP A 52 -19.94 24.37 -6.16
C ASP A 52 -19.63 25.62 -5.30
N ALA A 53 -18.65 25.51 -4.41
CA ALA A 53 -18.20 26.60 -3.55
C ALA A 53 -16.93 27.26 -4.12
N ARG A 54 -17.06 28.48 -4.64
CA ARG A 54 -15.94 29.27 -5.19
C ARG A 54 -15.01 29.88 -4.11
N ARG A 55 -14.53 29.06 -3.16
CA ARG A 55 -13.74 29.49 -2.00
C ARG A 55 -12.36 30.03 -2.35
N HIS A 56 -11.82 29.66 -3.52
CA HIS A 56 -10.47 30.04 -3.95
C HIS A 56 -10.44 31.20 -4.96
N ASN A 57 -11.59 31.80 -5.29
CA ASN A 57 -11.66 32.91 -6.23
C ASN A 57 -11.61 34.25 -5.50
N GLY A 58 -10.68 35.12 -5.91
CA GLY A 58 -10.59 36.51 -5.41
C GLY A 58 -11.62 37.47 -6.01
N ARG A 59 -12.49 36.99 -6.90
CA ARG A 59 -13.50 37.79 -7.61
C ARG A 59 -14.87 37.13 -7.55
N THR A 60 -15.91 37.95 -7.41
CA THR A 60 -17.30 37.53 -7.55
C THR A 60 -17.57 36.98 -8.95
N LEU A 61 -18.45 35.98 -9.04
CA LEU A 61 -18.78 35.34 -10.31
C LEU A 61 -19.59 36.29 -11.20
N GLY A 62 -18.94 36.87 -12.21
CA GLY A 62 -19.62 37.72 -13.20
C GLY A 62 -20.26 36.94 -14.35
N GLN A 63 -19.61 35.89 -14.84
CA GLN A 63 -20.10 35.08 -15.97
C GLN A 63 -19.98 33.58 -15.67
N LEU A 64 -21.10 32.87 -15.71
CA LEU A 64 -21.13 31.41 -15.61
C LEU A 64 -20.93 30.78 -17.00
N ARG A 65 -20.00 29.83 -17.11
CA ARG A 65 -19.76 29.05 -18.34
C ARG A 65 -20.60 27.77 -18.34
N GLY A 66 -20.86 27.23 -19.53
CA GLY A 66 -21.60 25.98 -19.69
C GLY A 66 -23.10 26.11 -19.42
N LEU A 67 -23.67 27.30 -19.66
CA LEU A 67 -25.11 27.53 -19.62
C LEU A 67 -25.79 26.92 -20.86
N ARG A 68 -26.95 26.30 -20.66
CA ARG A 68 -27.81 25.77 -21.71
C ARG A 68 -28.96 26.71 -22.08
N HIS A 69 -29.54 27.39 -21.08
CA HIS A 69 -30.75 28.21 -21.24
C HIS A 69 -30.55 29.60 -20.67
N GLY A 70 -31.22 30.61 -21.26
CA GLY A 70 -31.19 31.99 -20.76
C GLY A 70 -31.79 32.16 -19.36
N SER A 71 -32.74 31.28 -18.97
CA SER A 71 -33.31 31.24 -17.62
C SER A 71 -32.26 31.00 -16.52
N GLN A 72 -31.10 30.43 -16.87
CA GLN A 72 -30.02 30.17 -15.92
C GLN A 72 -29.27 31.44 -15.47
N ALA A 73 -29.61 32.61 -16.02
CA ALA A 73 -29.08 33.89 -15.55
C ALA A 73 -29.49 34.19 -14.10
N THR A 74 -30.70 33.79 -13.69
CA THR A 74 -31.23 34.02 -12.33
C THR A 74 -31.45 32.71 -11.56
N SER A 75 -31.70 31.60 -12.25
CA SER A 75 -31.89 30.27 -11.65
C SER A 75 -30.99 29.23 -12.32
N PRO A 76 -29.72 29.06 -11.88
CA PRO A 76 -28.73 28.24 -12.58
C PRO A 76 -29.00 26.73 -12.55
N GLU A 77 -29.77 26.24 -11.57
CA GLU A 77 -30.04 24.81 -11.36
C GLU A 77 -28.76 23.96 -11.23
N SER A 78 -27.70 24.53 -10.64
CA SER A 78 -26.34 23.96 -10.62
C SER A 78 -26.21 22.62 -9.88
N GLY A 79 -27.17 22.28 -9.01
CA GLY A 79 -27.22 20.98 -8.34
C GLY A 79 -27.70 19.83 -9.23
N GLN A 80 -28.41 20.12 -10.33
CA GLN A 80 -28.93 19.09 -11.23
C GLN A 80 -27.81 18.52 -12.09
N LEU A 81 -27.68 17.18 -12.13
CA LEU A 81 -26.55 16.49 -12.77
C LEU A 81 -26.30 16.93 -14.22
N HIS A 82 -27.35 17.16 -15.01
CA HIS A 82 -27.23 17.55 -16.41
C HIS A 82 -26.61 18.95 -16.58
N TYR A 83 -27.08 19.93 -15.81
CA TYR A 83 -26.51 21.29 -15.84
C TYR A 83 -25.13 21.35 -15.19
N LYS A 84 -24.94 20.62 -14.08
CA LYS A 84 -23.65 20.47 -13.41
C LYS A 84 -22.57 19.95 -14.36
N LYS A 85 -22.90 18.93 -15.17
CA LYS A 85 -21.99 18.40 -16.21
C LYS A 85 -21.59 19.47 -17.23
N LEU A 86 -22.55 20.21 -17.78
CA LEU A 86 -22.25 21.25 -18.78
C LEU A 86 -21.35 22.35 -18.21
N MET A 87 -21.66 22.81 -17.00
CA MET A 87 -20.85 23.83 -16.33
C MET A 87 -19.45 23.31 -15.98
N ALA A 88 -19.33 22.08 -15.47
CA ALA A 88 -18.05 21.50 -15.03
C ALA A 88 -17.09 21.18 -16.18
N HIS A 89 -17.63 20.75 -17.32
CA HIS A 89 -16.84 20.48 -18.52
C HIS A 89 -16.44 21.76 -19.28
N ALA A 90 -17.11 22.89 -19.04
CA ALA A 90 -16.80 24.17 -19.69
C ALA A 90 -15.69 24.96 -18.98
N VAL A 91 -15.28 24.56 -17.77
CA VAL A 91 -14.17 25.18 -17.04
C VAL A 91 -12.84 24.57 -17.49
N GLY A 92 -11.94 25.43 -17.97
CA GLY A 92 -10.54 25.06 -18.19
C GLY A 92 -9.75 25.34 -16.92
N GLU A 93 -9.32 24.32 -16.19
CA GLU A 93 -8.45 24.47 -15.02
C GLU A 93 -7.33 23.42 -14.95
N GLY A 94 -6.21 23.86 -14.37
CA GLY A 94 -4.84 23.36 -14.56
C GLY A 94 -4.38 22.17 -13.70
N ALA A 95 -5.24 21.53 -12.91
CA ALA A 95 -4.93 20.22 -12.31
C ALA A 95 -4.97 19.08 -13.35
N ARG A 96 -5.37 19.41 -14.58
CA ARG A 96 -5.50 18.47 -15.69
C ARG A 96 -4.30 18.65 -16.60
N SER A 97 -3.61 17.54 -16.86
CA SER A 97 -2.92 17.41 -18.13
C SER A 97 -3.98 17.42 -19.23
N GLY A 98 -3.99 18.48 -20.05
CA GLY A 98 -4.79 18.52 -21.27
C GLY A 98 -4.59 17.27 -22.14
N SER A 99 -5.49 17.00 -23.09
CA SER A 99 -5.37 15.83 -23.98
C SER A 99 -4.03 15.78 -24.74
N GLU A 100 -3.42 16.95 -24.95
CA GLU A 100 -2.14 17.12 -25.65
C GLU A 100 -0.93 17.19 -24.69
N GLN A 101 -1.17 17.26 -23.38
CA GLN A 101 -0.11 17.36 -22.39
C GLN A 101 0.27 15.97 -21.87
N TYR A 102 1.57 15.79 -21.62
CA TYR A 102 2.08 14.60 -20.96
C TYR A 102 1.35 14.39 -19.61
N ARG A 103 0.96 13.13 -19.36
CA ARG A 103 0.29 12.73 -18.12
C ARG A 103 1.29 12.06 -17.19
N HIS A 104 1.36 12.56 -15.97
CA HIS A 104 2.16 11.93 -14.93
C HIS A 104 1.62 10.52 -14.61
N ALA A 105 2.51 9.56 -14.36
CA ALA A 105 2.18 8.22 -13.92
C ALA A 105 1.75 8.20 -12.43
N ALA A 106 0.72 8.96 -12.08
CA ALA A 106 0.28 9.15 -10.70
C ALA A 106 -0.32 7.90 -10.04
N CYS A 107 -0.64 6.87 -10.84
CA CYS A 107 -1.20 5.59 -10.39
C CYS A 107 -0.13 4.49 -10.32
N THR A 108 1.14 4.81 -10.06
CA THR A 108 2.19 3.80 -9.87
C THR A 108 2.68 3.76 -8.43
N TRP A 109 3.00 2.58 -7.93
CA TRP A 109 3.58 2.41 -6.59
C TRP A 109 4.89 3.17 -6.43
N SER A 110 5.73 3.20 -7.48
CA SER A 110 6.96 4.01 -7.58
C SER A 110 6.75 5.50 -7.31
N TYR A 111 5.55 6.04 -7.52
CA TYR A 111 5.22 7.42 -7.22
C TYR A 111 4.47 7.56 -5.89
N LEU A 112 3.49 6.69 -5.66
CA LEU A 112 2.57 6.76 -4.51
C LEU A 112 3.30 6.55 -3.17
N LEU A 113 4.21 5.57 -3.09
CA LEU A 113 4.93 5.29 -1.85
C LEU A 113 5.92 6.41 -1.48
N PRO A 114 6.73 6.96 -2.40
CA PRO A 114 7.51 8.14 -2.08
C PRO A 114 6.67 9.37 -1.72
N SER A 115 5.44 9.52 -2.26
CA SER A 115 4.52 10.58 -1.82
C SER A 115 4.15 10.44 -0.35
N LEU A 116 3.71 9.24 0.04
CA LEU A 116 3.36 8.91 1.42
C LEU A 116 4.57 9.03 2.37
N LEU A 117 5.76 8.65 1.91
CA LEU A 117 7.00 8.81 2.68
C LEU A 117 7.29 10.28 2.97
N ARG A 118 7.24 11.14 1.94
CA ARG A 118 7.45 12.59 2.11
C ARG A 118 6.44 13.18 3.07
N CYS A 119 5.18 12.73 3.02
CA CYS A 119 4.15 13.15 3.97
C CYS A 119 4.55 12.80 5.41
N ALA A 120 5.01 11.56 5.65
CA ALA A 120 5.48 11.12 6.95
C ALA A 120 6.73 11.89 7.44
N GLU A 121 7.68 12.17 6.55
CA GLU A 121 8.90 12.92 6.85
C GLU A 121 8.63 14.38 7.20
N LEU A 122 7.70 15.03 6.49
CA LEU A 122 7.27 16.40 6.76
C LEU A 122 6.48 16.50 8.07
N ALA A 123 5.66 15.50 8.35
CA ALA A 123 4.82 15.43 9.54
C ALA A 123 5.61 15.15 10.83
N VAL A 124 6.58 14.23 10.76
CA VAL A 124 7.41 13.82 11.90
C VAL A 124 8.87 14.09 11.53
N PRO A 125 9.46 15.20 11.99
CA PRO A 125 10.83 15.56 11.67
C PRO A 125 11.85 14.52 12.16
N GLU A 126 13.01 14.45 11.49
CA GLU A 126 14.02 13.40 11.75
C GLU A 126 14.51 13.34 13.21
N LYS A 127 14.60 14.50 13.87
CA LYS A 127 14.96 14.57 15.30
C LYS A 127 13.92 13.87 16.18
N LEU A 128 12.63 14.07 15.88
CA LEU A 128 11.53 13.43 16.60
C LEU A 128 11.45 11.94 16.26
N TRP A 129 11.67 11.58 15.00
CA TRP A 129 11.76 10.19 14.56
C TRP A 129 12.86 9.43 15.32
N SER A 130 14.08 9.98 15.38
CA SER A 130 15.20 9.39 16.12
C SER A 130 14.86 9.19 17.60
N LYS A 131 14.19 10.18 18.21
CA LYS A 131 13.72 10.12 19.60
C LYS A 131 12.67 9.02 19.81
N LEU A 132 11.75 8.83 18.86
CA LEU A 132 10.77 7.74 18.88
C LEU A 132 11.45 6.37 18.77
N CYS A 133 12.41 6.20 17.87
CA CYS A 133 13.17 4.96 17.73
C CYS A 133 13.96 4.63 19.00
N GLN A 134 14.62 5.63 19.62
CA GLN A 134 15.32 5.45 20.89
C GLN A 134 14.35 5.05 22.01
N ALA A 135 13.17 5.67 22.08
CA ALA A 135 12.15 5.31 23.05
C ALA A 135 11.63 3.87 22.86
N GLU A 136 11.47 3.40 21.61
CA GLU A 136 11.07 2.02 21.31
C GLU A 136 12.14 0.99 21.72
N MET A 137 13.43 1.30 21.49
CA MET A 137 14.55 0.43 21.87
C MET A 137 14.78 0.42 23.39
N ASN A 138 14.81 1.59 24.01
CA ASN A 138 15.08 1.76 25.45
C ASN A 138 13.87 1.43 26.33
N GLY A 139 12.67 1.42 25.74
CA GLY A 139 11.46 0.90 26.35
C GLY A 139 11.53 -0.60 26.71
N ARG A 140 12.61 -1.32 26.35
CA ARG A 140 12.95 -2.65 26.89
C ARG A 140 13.95 -2.61 28.07
N GLY A 141 14.69 -1.52 28.24
CA GLY A 141 15.83 -1.39 29.16
C GLY A 141 15.65 -0.45 30.36
N GLY A 142 14.49 0.22 30.53
CA GLY A 142 14.16 1.00 31.73
C GLY A 142 14.42 2.50 31.66
N ASP A 143 15.26 2.98 30.74
CA ASP A 143 15.47 4.42 30.48
C ASP A 143 14.47 4.94 29.44
N ALA A 144 13.26 5.25 29.89
CA ALA A 144 12.21 5.79 29.02
C ALA A 144 12.53 7.24 28.60
N VAL A 145 12.91 7.43 27.34
CA VAL A 145 13.00 8.77 26.73
C VAL A 145 11.59 9.38 26.68
N LEU A 146 11.34 10.40 27.49
CA LEU A 146 10.03 11.02 27.59
C LEU A 146 9.79 12.01 26.44
N LEU A 147 8.66 11.82 25.74
CA LEU A 147 8.14 12.79 24.78
C LEU A 147 7.39 13.91 25.51
N THR A 148 7.63 15.14 25.11
CA THR A 148 6.85 16.30 25.52
C THR A 148 5.44 16.25 24.94
N GLU A 149 4.48 16.94 25.56
CA GLU A 149 3.10 17.00 25.02
C GLU A 149 3.02 17.60 23.61
N ARG A 150 3.90 18.55 23.28
CA ARG A 150 3.99 19.12 21.93
C ARG A 150 4.47 18.08 20.91
N GLU A 151 5.47 17.27 21.26
CA GLU A 151 5.95 16.19 20.40
C GLU A 151 4.87 15.12 20.22
N LYS A 152 4.18 14.74 21.31
CA LYS A 152 3.03 13.82 21.25
C LYS A 152 1.94 14.33 20.31
N GLN A 153 1.59 15.61 20.41
CA GLN A 153 0.60 16.22 19.51
C GLN A 153 1.08 16.27 18.06
N SER A 154 2.36 16.58 17.83
CA SER A 154 2.95 16.57 16.48
C SER A 154 2.88 15.18 15.84
N VAL A 155 3.17 14.12 16.59
CA VAL A 155 3.03 12.74 16.10
C VAL A 155 1.57 12.43 15.75
N ARG A 156 0.61 12.80 16.61
CA ARG A 156 -0.83 12.56 16.34
C ARG A 156 -1.28 13.26 15.07
N THR A 157 -0.98 14.56 14.92
CA THR A 157 -1.31 15.32 13.70
C THR A 157 -0.65 14.71 12.48
N GLY A 158 0.59 14.22 12.61
CA GLY A 158 1.28 13.53 11.52
C GLY A 158 0.62 12.23 11.10
N GLN A 159 0.20 11.40 12.05
CA GLN A 159 -0.56 10.19 11.76
C GLN A 159 -1.90 10.50 11.09
N ASP A 160 -2.59 11.57 11.50
CA ASP A 160 -3.87 11.97 10.90
C ASP A 160 -3.69 12.44 9.45
N LEU A 161 -2.63 13.21 9.16
CA LEU A 161 -2.26 13.59 7.80
C LEU A 161 -1.91 12.38 6.93
N PHE A 162 -1.14 11.44 7.48
CA PHE A 162 -0.82 10.19 6.79
C PHE A 162 -2.08 9.37 6.48
N ARG A 163 -3.00 9.21 7.44
CA ARG A 163 -4.29 8.52 7.24
C ARG A 163 -5.12 9.22 6.17
N TYR A 164 -5.14 10.55 6.15
CA TYR A 164 -5.83 11.33 5.12
C TYR A 164 -5.25 11.07 3.72
N GLU A 165 -3.93 11.18 3.56
CA GLU A 165 -3.28 10.94 2.28
C GLU A 165 -3.48 9.49 1.83
N LEU A 166 -3.30 8.53 2.75
CA LEU A 166 -3.56 7.12 2.48
C LEU A 166 -4.99 6.90 2.01
N HIS A 167 -5.99 7.52 2.64
CA HIS A 167 -7.38 7.43 2.23
C HIS A 167 -7.58 7.91 0.78
N GLN A 168 -6.96 9.04 0.39
CA GLN A 168 -7.06 9.54 -0.99
C GLN A 168 -6.34 8.61 -1.98
N ARG A 169 -5.17 8.08 -1.62
CA ARG A 169 -4.34 7.25 -2.52
C ARG A 169 -4.75 5.78 -2.57
N LEU A 170 -5.51 5.28 -1.60
CA LEU A 170 -5.87 3.87 -1.45
C LEU A 170 -6.47 3.26 -2.74
N PRO A 171 -7.42 3.90 -3.44
CA PRO A 171 -7.91 3.36 -4.70
C PRO A 171 -6.82 3.20 -5.77
N LEU A 172 -5.84 4.10 -5.84
CA LEU A 172 -4.74 4.02 -6.82
C LEU A 172 -3.74 2.93 -6.46
N LEU A 173 -3.48 2.75 -5.16
CA LEU A 173 -2.61 1.69 -4.65
C LEU A 173 -3.20 0.31 -4.95
N GLU A 174 -4.50 0.11 -4.70
CA GLU A 174 -5.19 -1.15 -5.00
C GLU A 174 -5.18 -1.49 -6.50
N GLU A 175 -5.31 -0.49 -7.37
CA GLU A 175 -5.30 -0.71 -8.83
C GLU A 175 -3.92 -1.11 -9.36
N SER A 176 -2.85 -0.60 -8.75
CA SER A 176 -1.48 -0.76 -9.22
C SER A 176 -0.66 -1.77 -8.42
N VAL A 177 -1.25 -2.40 -7.39
CA VAL A 177 -0.55 -3.38 -6.55
C VAL A 177 -0.07 -4.58 -7.34
N CYS A 178 -0.71 -4.94 -8.46
CA CYS A 178 -0.33 -6.10 -9.27
C CYS A 178 0.93 -5.87 -10.12
N SER A 179 1.35 -4.63 -10.35
CA SER A 179 2.52 -4.27 -11.15
C SER A 179 3.70 -3.75 -10.32
N ALA A 180 3.52 -3.58 -9.00
CA ALA A 180 4.56 -3.04 -8.13
C ALA A 180 5.81 -3.94 -8.06
N GLU A 181 6.98 -3.38 -7.82
CA GLU A 181 8.20 -4.17 -7.61
C GLU A 181 8.37 -4.57 -6.14
N LEU A 182 9.15 -5.60 -5.87
CA LEU A 182 9.45 -6.06 -4.51
C LEU A 182 9.93 -4.95 -3.58
N HIS A 183 10.79 -4.06 -4.07
CA HIS A 183 11.31 -2.96 -3.27
C HIS A 183 10.19 -1.97 -2.88
N GLU A 184 9.19 -1.80 -3.72
CA GLU A 184 7.99 -1.00 -3.47
C GLU A 184 7.07 -1.71 -2.46
N LEU A 185 6.86 -3.02 -2.62
CA LEU A 185 6.08 -3.82 -1.68
C LEU A 185 6.67 -3.78 -0.26
N ILE A 186 8.00 -3.85 -0.11
CA ILE A 186 8.67 -3.66 1.18
C ILE A 186 8.50 -2.21 1.66
N SER A 187 8.56 -1.24 0.74
CA SER A 187 8.47 0.18 1.08
C SER A 187 7.13 0.55 1.71
N TRP A 188 6.03 -0.13 1.33
CA TRP A 188 4.71 0.02 1.97
C TRP A 188 4.77 -0.03 3.50
N PHE A 189 5.45 -1.04 4.05
CA PHE A 189 5.65 -1.20 5.49
C PHE A 189 6.54 -0.08 6.05
N THR A 190 7.69 0.15 5.41
CA THR A 190 8.66 1.15 5.90
C THR A 190 8.07 2.57 5.96
N VAL A 191 7.17 2.90 5.03
CA VAL A 191 6.49 4.19 4.97
C VAL A 191 5.46 4.32 6.10
N ALA A 192 4.67 3.27 6.35
CA ALA A 192 3.75 3.25 7.48
C ALA A 192 4.49 3.30 8.82
N ARG A 193 5.60 2.57 8.94
CA ARG A 193 6.52 2.66 10.08
C ARG A 193 7.04 4.07 10.29
N ARG A 194 7.51 4.74 9.24
CA ARG A 194 8.01 6.13 9.30
C ARG A 194 6.95 7.14 9.74
N ALA A 195 5.68 6.87 9.44
CA ALA A 195 4.53 7.63 9.91
C ALA A 195 4.10 7.26 11.35
N TRP A 196 4.76 6.28 11.97
CA TRP A 196 4.39 5.69 13.25
C TRP A 196 2.96 5.13 13.26
N VAL A 197 2.56 4.48 12.16
CA VAL A 197 1.24 3.86 11.97
C VAL A 197 1.41 2.36 11.77
N ARG A 198 0.75 1.57 12.62
CA ARG A 198 0.63 0.11 12.45
C ARG A 198 -0.40 -0.19 11.35
N LEU A 199 -0.05 -1.10 10.45
CA LEU A 199 -0.93 -1.53 9.37
C LEU A 199 -1.79 -2.68 9.86
N PRO A 200 -3.13 -2.63 9.66
CA PRO A 200 -4.00 -3.74 9.99
C PRO A 200 -3.83 -4.90 9.01
N THR A 201 -4.19 -6.11 9.42
CA THR A 201 -4.29 -7.34 8.60
C THR A 201 -5.65 -7.99 8.83
N THR A 202 -6.16 -8.78 7.87
CA THR A 202 -7.43 -9.51 8.09
C THR A 202 -7.26 -10.77 8.93
N SER A 203 -6.03 -11.30 9.02
CA SER A 203 -5.73 -12.42 9.92
C SER A 203 -5.78 -11.97 11.39
N PRO A 204 -6.41 -12.75 12.29
CA PRO A 204 -6.35 -12.47 13.72
C PRO A 204 -4.90 -12.54 14.16
N SER A 205 -4.37 -11.42 14.67
CA SER A 205 -3.08 -11.42 15.33
C SER A 205 -3.17 -12.38 16.53
N PRO A 206 -2.16 -13.24 16.81
CA PRO A 206 -2.16 -14.07 18.01
C PRO A 206 -2.18 -13.25 19.32
N LYS A 207 -1.90 -11.94 19.27
CA LYS A 207 -2.11 -11.00 20.40
C LYS A 207 -3.55 -10.49 20.53
N ALA A 208 -4.40 -10.72 19.53
CA ALA A 208 -5.80 -10.28 19.52
C ALA A 208 -6.77 -11.31 20.14
N LEU A 209 -6.28 -12.47 20.59
CA LEU A 209 -7.11 -13.50 21.23
C LEU A 209 -7.48 -13.21 22.70
N SER A 210 -7.13 -12.04 23.23
CA SER A 210 -7.44 -11.63 24.62
C SER A 210 -8.18 -10.31 24.71
N THR A 211 -9.07 -9.98 23.76
CA THR A 211 -10.06 -8.93 24.00
C THR A 211 -11.30 -9.18 23.17
N ASP A 212 -12.25 -9.87 23.79
CA ASP A 212 -13.61 -9.96 23.31
C ASP A 212 -14.23 -8.58 23.15
N ILE A 213 -15.15 -8.55 22.20
CA ILE A 213 -15.95 -7.43 21.74
C ILE A 213 -16.67 -6.77 22.93
N SER A 214 -16.13 -5.66 23.44
CA SER A 214 -16.93 -4.64 24.11
C SER A 214 -16.27 -3.29 23.92
N ALA A 215 -16.96 -2.41 23.20
CA ALA A 215 -16.74 -0.98 23.34
C ALA A 215 -16.84 -0.64 24.83
N ASP A 216 -15.94 0.19 25.33
CA ASP A 216 -15.77 0.53 26.75
C ASP A 216 -15.18 -0.60 27.60
N HIS A 217 -13.86 -0.78 27.55
CA HIS A 217 -13.03 -0.86 28.76
C HIS A 217 -11.55 -0.69 28.40
N VAL A 218 -11.08 0.53 28.64
CA VAL A 218 -9.68 0.83 28.93
C VAL A 218 -9.25 -0.11 30.07
N VAL A 219 -8.13 -0.84 29.92
CA VAL A 219 -7.04 -0.97 30.90
C VAL A 219 -6.06 -2.12 30.56
N LEU A 220 -4.77 -1.73 30.57
CA LEU A 220 -3.54 -2.49 30.86
C LEU A 220 -3.03 -3.59 29.91
N MET A 221 -2.20 -3.17 28.96
CA MET A 221 -0.83 -3.66 28.89
C MET A 221 0.12 -2.45 28.92
N GLU A 222 1.04 -2.46 29.88
CA GLU A 222 2.25 -1.61 29.93
C GLU A 222 2.91 -1.61 28.54
N ARG A 223 3.33 -0.51 27.90
CA ARG A 223 3.86 0.79 28.34
C ARG A 223 3.37 1.90 27.38
N PRO A 224 2.72 2.97 27.84
CA PRO A 224 2.24 4.03 26.96
C PRO A 224 3.20 5.23 26.97
N LEU A 225 3.94 5.44 25.87
CA LEU A 225 4.44 6.78 25.56
C LEU A 225 3.55 7.48 24.53
N LEU A 226 2.93 6.71 23.63
CA LEU A 226 1.79 7.09 22.80
C LEU A 226 1.01 5.81 22.47
N SER A 227 -0.31 5.79 22.73
CA SER A 227 -1.18 4.77 22.11
C SER A 227 -1.05 4.96 20.60
N SER A 228 -0.39 4.02 19.92
CA SER A 228 -0.42 3.93 18.46
C SER A 228 -1.88 3.75 18.09
N ARG A 229 -2.51 4.79 17.57
CA ARG A 229 -3.87 4.71 17.08
C ARG A 229 -3.84 3.89 15.80
N ASP A 230 -4.62 2.81 15.77
CA ASP A 230 -4.95 2.13 14.53
C ASP A 230 -5.56 3.12 13.52
N VAL A 231 -5.62 2.72 12.25
CA VAL A 231 -6.29 3.48 11.17
C VAL A 231 -7.74 3.86 11.53
N SER A 232 -8.32 3.24 12.56
CA SER A 232 -9.70 3.36 13.03
C SER A 232 -10.01 4.53 13.99
N SER A 233 -9.05 5.30 14.50
CA SER A 233 -9.29 6.15 15.68
C SER A 233 -9.99 7.52 15.45
N GLY A 234 -10.85 7.61 14.44
CA GLY A 234 -11.76 8.74 14.26
C GLY A 234 -13.17 8.36 14.73
N VAL A 235 -13.83 9.22 15.52
CA VAL A 235 -15.28 9.11 15.76
C VAL A 235 -15.96 9.35 14.41
N ALA A 236 -16.37 8.28 13.74
CA ALA A 236 -17.05 8.40 12.48
C ALA A 236 -18.43 9.03 12.72
N PRO A 237 -18.84 10.06 11.95
CA PRO A 237 -20.17 10.62 12.08
C PRO A 237 -21.23 9.54 11.83
N PRO A 238 -22.43 9.66 12.44
CA PRO A 238 -23.53 8.75 12.20
C PRO A 238 -23.73 8.55 10.70
N THR A 239 -24.03 7.32 10.29
CA THR A 239 -24.13 6.92 8.88
C THR A 239 -25.06 7.83 8.05
N MET A 240 -26.06 8.43 8.70
CA MET A 240 -27.03 9.35 8.10
C MET A 240 -26.44 10.70 7.64
N PHE A 241 -25.29 11.13 8.17
CA PHE A 241 -24.65 12.40 7.80
C PHE A 241 -23.47 12.24 6.84
N ARG A 242 -23.23 11.02 6.35
CA ARG A 242 -22.12 10.76 5.43
C ARG A 242 -22.48 11.20 4.02
N ASP A 243 -21.48 11.72 3.32
CA ASP A 243 -21.63 12.15 1.91
C ASP A 243 -21.66 10.94 0.97
N THR A 244 -22.79 10.26 0.89
CA THR A 244 -23.00 9.12 0.00
C THR A 244 -23.17 9.52 -1.47
N THR A 245 -22.88 10.79 -1.82
CA THR A 245 -22.96 11.26 -3.20
C THR A 245 -22.11 10.36 -4.09
N PRO A 246 -22.73 9.68 -5.08
CA PRO A 246 -21.98 8.87 -6.02
C PRO A 246 -20.96 9.78 -6.72
N GLU A 247 -19.77 9.25 -7.04
CA GLU A 247 -18.59 9.97 -7.59
C GLU A 247 -17.63 10.56 -6.57
N SER A 248 -18.03 10.75 -5.30
CA SER A 248 -17.05 11.02 -4.26
C SER A 248 -16.22 9.74 -4.05
N CYS A 249 -14.89 9.79 -4.27
CA CYS A 249 -13.99 8.65 -4.05
C CYS A 249 -13.76 8.40 -2.55
N GLN A 250 -14.83 8.41 -1.75
CA GLN A 250 -14.77 8.19 -0.31
C GLN A 250 -14.71 6.71 0.01
N THR A 251 -13.81 6.34 0.93
CA THR A 251 -13.63 4.97 1.40
C THR A 251 -14.16 4.84 2.82
N TYR A 252 -15.39 4.34 2.95
CA TYR A 252 -16.06 4.20 4.25
C TYR A 252 -15.54 3.05 5.11
N ASN A 253 -14.97 2.02 4.48
CA ASN A 253 -14.41 0.83 5.11
C ASN A 253 -12.87 0.82 5.03
N MET A 254 -12.24 1.98 5.30
CA MET A 254 -10.79 2.18 5.13
C MET A 254 -9.96 1.12 5.84
N THR A 255 -10.26 0.80 7.10
CA THR A 255 -9.51 -0.21 7.87
C THR A 255 -9.52 -1.58 7.20
N LEU A 256 -10.70 -2.05 6.75
CA LEU A 256 -10.83 -3.35 6.10
C LEU A 256 -10.09 -3.37 4.75
N ARG A 257 -10.20 -2.31 3.96
CA ARG A 257 -9.52 -2.23 2.65
C ARG A 257 -8.01 -2.13 2.78
N VAL A 258 -7.51 -1.36 3.76
CA VAL A 258 -6.08 -1.32 4.07
C VAL A 258 -5.59 -2.68 4.57
N ALA A 259 -6.39 -3.39 5.36
CA ALA A 259 -6.06 -4.75 5.81
C ALA A 259 -5.95 -5.72 4.64
N GLN A 260 -6.96 -5.76 3.77
CA GLN A 260 -6.96 -6.57 2.55
C GLN A 260 -5.78 -6.23 1.63
N LEU A 261 -5.49 -4.94 1.42
CA LEU A 261 -4.34 -4.51 0.64
C LEU A 261 -3.02 -4.98 1.28
N THR A 262 -2.91 -4.88 2.60
CA THR A 262 -1.72 -5.33 3.33
C THR A 262 -1.53 -6.84 3.17
N ASP A 263 -2.58 -7.64 3.28
CA ASP A 263 -2.50 -9.08 3.07
C ASP A 263 -2.05 -9.43 1.64
N VAL A 264 -2.58 -8.72 0.62
CA VAL A 264 -2.14 -8.86 -0.78
C VAL A 264 -0.65 -8.50 -0.93
N VAL A 265 -0.20 -7.42 -0.29
CA VAL A 265 1.21 -6.99 -0.32
C VAL A 265 2.12 -8.02 0.33
N VAL A 266 1.72 -8.62 1.45
CA VAL A 266 2.47 -9.69 2.13
C VAL A 266 2.64 -10.90 1.20
N VAL A 267 1.54 -11.40 0.65
CA VAL A 267 1.57 -12.56 -0.27
C VAL A 267 2.42 -12.26 -1.50
N ARG A 268 2.25 -11.08 -2.09
CA ARG A 268 2.99 -10.69 -3.29
C ARG A 268 4.47 -10.48 -3.02
N ALA A 269 4.83 -9.89 -1.89
CA ALA A 269 6.22 -9.76 -1.45
C ALA A 269 6.85 -11.15 -1.28
N HIS A 270 6.14 -12.10 -0.65
CA HIS A 270 6.62 -13.46 -0.52
C HIS A 270 6.86 -14.12 -1.89
N ASN A 271 5.91 -14.02 -2.82
CA ASN A 271 6.03 -14.59 -4.17
C ASN A 271 7.19 -13.97 -4.96
N GLU A 272 7.36 -12.64 -4.88
CA GLU A 272 8.48 -11.93 -5.51
C GLU A 272 9.85 -12.24 -4.86
N MET A 273 9.87 -12.76 -3.63
CA MET A 273 11.09 -13.20 -2.95
C MET A 273 11.49 -14.64 -3.33
N VAL A 274 10.54 -15.45 -3.79
CA VAL A 274 10.77 -16.83 -4.27
C VAL A 274 11.11 -16.84 -5.77
N ARG A 275 10.52 -15.94 -6.56
CA ARG A 275 10.72 -15.84 -8.02
C ARG A 275 12.20 -15.75 -8.47
N PRO A 276 13.10 -14.98 -7.81
CA PRO A 276 14.51 -14.93 -8.16
C PRO A 276 15.23 -16.25 -7.90
N GLY A 277 14.80 -17.02 -6.90
CA GLY A 277 15.31 -18.36 -6.64
C GLY A 277 15.01 -19.31 -7.80
N ASN A 278 13.77 -19.31 -8.29
CA ASN A 278 13.33 -20.25 -9.33
C ASN A 278 13.81 -19.89 -10.75
N ALA A 279 13.95 -18.59 -11.06
CA ALA A 279 14.45 -18.14 -12.36
C ALA A 279 15.95 -18.43 -12.55
N GLU A 280 16.73 -18.45 -11.48
CA GLU A 280 18.18 -18.74 -11.52
C GLU A 280 18.48 -20.25 -11.43
N ILE A 281 17.64 -21.04 -10.73
CA ILE A 281 17.75 -22.52 -10.73
C ILE A 281 17.45 -23.09 -12.13
N ALA A 282 16.62 -22.43 -12.93
CA ALA A 282 16.32 -22.81 -14.30
C ALA A 282 17.48 -22.56 -15.29
N CYS A 283 18.52 -21.81 -14.90
CA CYS A 283 19.75 -21.68 -15.67
C CYS A 283 20.79 -22.66 -15.12
N GLU A 284 20.89 -23.82 -15.77
CA GLU A 284 21.84 -24.89 -15.46
C GLU A 284 23.21 -24.36 -14.98
N GLY A 285 23.51 -24.54 -13.69
CA GLY A 285 24.87 -24.43 -13.14
C GLY A 285 25.40 -23.03 -12.77
N GLY A 286 24.60 -21.96 -12.86
CA GLY A 286 25.06 -20.62 -12.49
C GLY A 286 25.16 -20.39 -10.98
N ARG A 287 26.38 -20.22 -10.42
CA ARG A 287 26.53 -19.72 -9.03
C ARG A 287 25.99 -18.29 -8.93
N LYS A 288 25.06 -18.03 -8.01
CA LYS A 288 24.57 -16.67 -7.72
C LYS A 288 25.74 -15.72 -7.43
N SER A 289 25.75 -14.55 -8.06
CA SER A 289 26.75 -13.52 -7.75
C SER A 289 26.66 -13.12 -6.27
N ALA A 290 27.80 -12.98 -5.59
CA ALA A 290 27.86 -12.55 -4.19
C ALA A 290 27.09 -11.23 -3.94
N ARG A 291 27.10 -10.31 -4.91
CA ARG A 291 26.33 -9.05 -4.84
C ARG A 291 24.82 -9.29 -4.83
N LEU A 292 24.33 -10.22 -5.66
CA LEU A 292 22.92 -10.57 -5.74
C LEU A 292 22.47 -11.31 -4.47
N ALA A 293 23.26 -12.28 -4.00
CA ALA A 293 23.00 -13.00 -2.76
C ALA A 293 22.95 -12.05 -1.55
N ALA A 294 23.87 -11.09 -1.46
CA ALA A 294 23.86 -10.06 -0.41
C ALA A 294 22.62 -9.15 -0.51
N LYS A 295 22.21 -8.75 -1.71
CA LYS A 295 20.99 -7.95 -1.94
C LYS A 295 19.73 -8.72 -1.53
N GLU A 296 19.61 -9.99 -1.93
CA GLU A 296 18.50 -10.87 -1.59
C GLU A 296 18.40 -11.06 -0.06
N LYS A 297 19.52 -11.39 0.60
CA LYS A 297 19.60 -11.50 2.07
C LYS A 297 19.17 -10.20 2.76
N LYS A 298 19.65 -9.05 2.28
CA LYS A 298 19.27 -7.74 2.83
C LYS A 298 17.78 -7.45 2.67
N MET A 299 17.18 -7.79 1.52
CA MET A 299 15.74 -7.61 1.29
C MET A 299 14.91 -8.56 2.16
N ARG A 300 15.35 -9.82 2.35
CA ARG A 300 14.71 -10.78 3.28
C ARG A 300 14.69 -10.23 4.69
N GLN A 301 15.86 -9.85 5.19
CA GLN A 301 15.97 -9.30 6.55
C GLN A 301 15.08 -8.07 6.71
N ARG A 302 15.12 -7.13 5.75
CA ARG A 302 14.29 -5.93 5.80
C ARG A 302 12.80 -6.26 5.82
N LEU A 303 12.33 -7.21 5.01
CA LEU A 303 10.93 -7.62 5.02
C LEU A 303 10.55 -8.20 6.39
N VAL A 304 11.35 -9.10 6.95
CA VAL A 304 11.10 -9.71 8.26
C VAL A 304 11.07 -8.67 9.37
N ASP A 305 12.04 -7.76 9.41
CA ASP A 305 12.13 -6.69 10.41
C ASP A 305 10.90 -5.79 10.37
N GLU A 306 10.45 -5.42 9.17
CA GLU A 306 9.28 -4.57 8.99
C GLU A 306 7.97 -5.29 9.32
N LEU A 307 7.78 -6.55 8.89
CA LEU A 307 6.61 -7.36 9.27
C LEU A 307 6.52 -7.55 10.79
N CYS A 308 7.66 -7.83 11.43
CA CYS A 308 7.77 -7.94 12.88
C CYS A 308 7.40 -6.62 13.56
N TRP A 309 7.90 -5.48 13.05
CA TRP A 309 7.50 -4.18 13.54
C TRP A 309 5.98 -4.02 13.42
N HIS A 310 5.35 -4.38 12.32
CA HIS A 310 3.89 -4.28 12.17
C HIS A 310 3.06 -5.33 12.93
N ASP A 311 3.69 -6.23 13.71
CA ASP A 311 3.02 -7.36 14.37
C ASP A 311 2.31 -8.31 13.36
N ILE A 312 2.80 -8.38 12.13
CA ILE A 312 2.28 -9.24 11.05
C ILE A 312 3.04 -10.58 11.09
N PRO A 313 2.33 -11.72 11.18
CA PRO A 313 2.99 -13.02 11.24
C PRO A 313 3.75 -13.30 9.93
N HIS A 314 5.05 -13.50 10.05
CA HIS A 314 5.86 -14.01 8.96
C HIS A 314 5.73 -15.54 8.94
N GLN A 315 4.80 -16.07 8.15
CA GLN A 315 4.83 -17.50 7.84
C GLN A 315 6.01 -17.73 6.90
N VAL A 316 7.05 -18.35 7.45
CA VAL A 316 8.21 -18.82 6.72
C VAL A 316 7.74 -19.96 5.83
N VAL A 317 7.37 -19.69 4.58
CA VAL A 317 7.31 -20.77 3.57
C VAL A 317 8.74 -21.01 3.10
N VAL A 318 9.52 -21.65 3.96
CA VAL A 318 10.74 -22.35 3.54
C VAL A 318 10.26 -23.66 2.92
N PRO A 319 10.57 -23.94 1.65
CA PRO A 319 10.55 -25.32 1.20
C PRO A 319 11.68 -26.03 1.94
N ASP A 320 11.30 -26.91 2.87
CA ASP A 320 12.20 -27.92 3.44
C ASP A 320 12.73 -28.77 2.29
N ASN A 321 13.89 -28.38 1.78
CA ASN A 321 14.77 -29.26 1.02
C ASN A 321 16.12 -29.19 1.74
N GLU A 322 16.13 -29.60 3.01
CA GLU A 322 17.35 -30.14 3.59
C GLU A 322 17.55 -31.54 3.02
N MET A 323 18.67 -31.69 2.31
CA MET A 323 19.18 -32.95 1.80
C MET A 323 19.21 -33.99 2.92
N GLU A 324 18.41 -35.05 2.79
CA GLU A 324 18.79 -36.33 3.37
C GLU A 324 20.06 -36.80 2.65
N GLU A 325 21.21 -36.59 3.28
CA GLU A 325 22.36 -37.47 3.05
C GLU A 325 22.00 -38.86 3.62
N GLU A 326 21.31 -39.66 2.80
CA GLU A 326 21.26 -41.12 3.01
C GLU A 326 22.63 -41.71 2.70
N GLY A 327 23.42 -41.88 3.77
CA GLY A 327 24.40 -42.95 3.83
C GLY A 327 23.68 -44.30 3.80
N GLY A 328 23.88 -45.08 2.73
CA GLY A 328 23.21 -46.36 2.57
C GLY A 328 23.75 -47.21 1.42
N GLY A 329 25.06 -47.44 1.37
CA GLY A 329 25.68 -48.39 0.45
C GLY A 329 25.85 -49.77 1.08
N GLU A 330 24.83 -50.62 1.01
CA GLU A 330 24.97 -52.07 1.20
C GLU A 330 25.41 -52.74 -0.11
N GLY A 331 26.35 -53.71 -0.03
CA GLY A 331 26.53 -54.67 -1.10
C GLY A 331 27.81 -55.52 -1.08
N GLY A 332 27.78 -56.63 -0.33
CA GLY A 332 28.36 -57.90 -0.79
C GLY A 332 29.59 -58.43 -0.06
N VAL A 333 29.44 -59.52 0.71
CA VAL A 333 29.57 -60.91 0.22
C VAL A 333 29.70 -61.87 1.41
N ARG A 334 28.93 -62.96 1.31
CA ARG A 334 28.84 -64.15 2.18
C ARG A 334 30.18 -64.79 2.53
N GLY A 335 30.25 -65.38 3.72
CA GLY A 335 31.27 -66.37 4.07
C GLY A 335 31.08 -66.98 5.44
N HIS A 336 30.14 -67.92 5.57
CA HIS A 336 30.11 -68.90 6.66
C HIS A 336 31.47 -69.60 6.80
N ALA A 337 32.02 -69.70 8.02
CA ALA A 337 32.28 -70.97 8.69
C ALA A 337 33.08 -70.81 10.00
N ALA A 338 32.50 -71.40 11.06
CA ALA A 338 33.14 -72.17 12.13
C ALA A 338 34.16 -71.52 13.10
N LEU A 339 33.70 -71.39 14.35
CA LEU A 339 34.34 -71.75 15.64
C LEU A 339 35.45 -72.83 15.57
N PRO A 340 36.21 -73.14 16.64
CA PRO A 340 36.29 -72.57 18.01
C PRO A 340 37.77 -72.17 18.36
N GLN A 341 38.19 -71.70 19.53
CA GLN A 341 37.81 -71.89 20.94
C GLN A 341 37.98 -70.59 21.73
#